data_AF-A0A8T6SES3-F1
#
_entry.id   AF-A0A8T6SES3-F1
#
_cell.length_a   1.000
_cell.length_b   1.000
_cell.length_c   1.000
_cell.angle_alpha   90.00
_cell.angle_beta   90.00
_cell.angle_gamma   90.00
#
_symmetry.space_group_name_H-M   'P 1'
#
loop_
_entity.id
_entity.type
_entity.pdbx_description
1 polymer ?
#
loop_
_entity_poly.entity_id
_entity_poly.type
_entity_poly.pdbx_seq_one_letter_code
_entity_poly.pdbx_strand_id
1 'polypeptide(L)'
;MDLNILKPSELDESQSRLIGSCDRIANDIRLGIKVTKESDWAHLIEEGEYAEGDYLSAFDYLTDVLDIEYITDSLKGYKSAEVLVAFGGPNIWIDLRNKEVRGFWGCDRYTAYFGDSEFYRELDEYLEEYFNCL
;
A
#
# COMPACT_ATOMS: atom_id res chain seq x y z
N MET A 1 8.56 -16.35 -22.51
CA MET A 1 7.10 -16.37 -22.70
C MET A 1 6.70 -14.93 -22.46
N ASP A 2 6.57 -14.17 -23.54
CA ASP A 2 6.41 -12.72 -23.46
C ASP A 2 5.06 -12.43 -22.79
N LEU A 3 5.13 -11.79 -21.61
CA LEU A 3 3.97 -11.15 -21.01
C LEU A 3 3.51 -10.10 -22.02
N ASN A 4 2.40 -10.39 -22.72
CA ASN A 4 1.73 -9.39 -23.55
C ASN A 4 1.33 -8.22 -22.63
N ILE A 5 2.16 -7.19 -22.60
CA ILE A 5 1.80 -5.91 -22.01
C ILE A 5 0.78 -5.30 -22.98
N LEU A 6 -0.51 -5.46 -22.66
CA LEU A 6 -1.61 -4.83 -23.39
C LEU A 6 -1.37 -3.32 -23.44
N LYS A 7 -1.60 -2.69 -24.59
CA LYS A 7 -1.41 -1.24 -24.70
C LYS A 7 -2.51 -0.52 -23.91
N PRO A 8 -2.26 0.66 -23.34
CA PRO A 8 -3.28 1.40 -22.57
C PRO A 8 -4.60 1.65 -23.31
N SER A 9 -4.58 1.73 -24.64
CA SER A 9 -5.78 1.89 -25.49
C SER A 9 -6.64 0.64 -25.63
N GLU A 10 -6.16 -0.51 -25.16
CA GLU A 10 -6.81 -1.82 -25.26
C GLU A 10 -7.34 -2.30 -23.90
N LEU A 11 -7.12 -1.54 -22.83
CA LEU A 11 -7.61 -1.83 -21.49
C LEU A 11 -9.07 -1.40 -21.37
N ASP A 12 -9.89 -2.24 -20.74
CA ASP A 12 -11.21 -1.81 -20.31
C ASP A 12 -11.14 -0.90 -19.07
N GLU A 13 -12.29 -0.33 -18.67
CA GLU A 13 -12.37 0.58 -17.53
C GLU A 13 -11.96 -0.09 -16.21
N SER A 14 -12.30 -1.36 -16.01
CA SER A 14 -11.99 -2.11 -14.79
C SER A 14 -10.50 -2.39 -14.69
N GLN A 15 -9.85 -2.76 -15.80
CA GLN A 15 -8.41 -2.94 -15.90
C GLN A 15 -7.67 -1.63 -15.68
N SER A 16 -8.15 -0.54 -16.28
CA SER A 16 -7.58 0.80 -16.10
C SER A 16 -7.66 1.26 -14.65
N ARG A 17 -8.78 1.00 -13.96
CA ARG A 17 -8.95 1.29 -12.53
C ARG A 17 -8.03 0.45 -11.68
N LEU A 18 -7.95 -0.86 -11.93
CA LEU A 18 -7.07 -1.78 -11.22
C LEU A 18 -5.62 -1.32 -11.28
N ILE A 19 -5.11 -1.07 -12.49
CA ILE A 19 -3.74 -0.62 -12.73
C ILE A 19 -3.49 0.73 -12.05
N GLY A 20 -4.39 1.71 -12.26
CA GLY A 20 -4.26 3.04 -11.68
C GLY A 20 -4.23 3.02 -10.15
N SER A 21 -5.05 2.18 -9.51
CA SER A 21 -5.05 2.06 -8.05
C SER A 21 -3.75 1.44 -7.52
N CYS A 22 -3.25 0.38 -8.14
CA CYS A 22 -1.98 -0.24 -7.75
C CYS A 22 -0.79 0.70 -7.95
N ASP A 23 -0.71 1.36 -9.11
CA ASP A 23 0.38 2.28 -9.43
C ASP A 23 0.36 3.50 -8.50
N ARG A 24 -0.82 4.02 -8.16
CA ARG A 24 -0.95 5.11 -7.18
C ARG A 24 -0.40 4.68 -5.82
N ILE A 25 -0.86 3.57 -5.27
CA ILE A 25 -0.41 3.09 -3.94
C ILE A 25 1.09 2.78 -3.96
N ALA A 26 1.60 2.17 -5.04
CA ALA A 26 3.03 1.91 -5.17
C ALA A 26 3.86 3.22 -5.24
N ASN A 27 3.34 4.25 -5.90
CA ASN A 27 3.97 5.57 -5.93
C ASN A 27 3.93 6.26 -4.57
N ASP A 28 2.79 6.18 -3.87
CA ASP A 28 2.61 6.70 -2.52
C ASP A 28 3.64 6.08 -1.57
N ILE A 29 3.83 4.75 -1.63
CA ILE A 29 4.86 4.07 -0.85
C ILE A 29 6.27 4.49 -1.27
N ARG A 30 6.52 4.61 -2.58
CA ARG A 30 7.86 4.93 -3.09
C ARG A 30 8.30 6.36 -2.73
N LEU A 31 7.38 7.32 -2.79
CA LEU A 31 7.67 8.74 -2.68
C LEU A 31 7.32 9.34 -1.30
N GLY A 32 6.57 8.59 -0.49
CA GLY A 32 5.92 9.11 0.71
C GLY A 32 4.62 9.85 0.38
N ILE A 33 3.72 9.88 1.36
CA ILE A 33 2.40 10.51 1.23
C ILE A 33 2.47 11.88 1.89
N LYS A 34 2.14 12.95 1.16
CA LYS A 34 2.02 14.28 1.75
C LYS A 34 0.62 14.53 2.26
N VAL A 35 0.52 15.10 3.45
CA VAL A 35 -0.75 15.56 4.02
C VAL A 35 -1.06 16.94 3.44
N THR A 36 -2.23 17.07 2.81
CA THR A 36 -2.70 18.34 2.25
C THR A 36 -4.17 18.55 2.64
N LYS A 37 -4.68 19.77 2.45
CA LYS A 37 -6.10 20.07 2.70
C LYS A 37 -7.06 19.40 1.73
N GLU A 38 -6.52 18.75 0.70
CA GLU A 38 -7.26 18.13 -0.40
C GLU A 38 -7.09 16.61 -0.41
N SER A 39 -6.23 16.06 0.46
CA SER A 39 -6.02 14.62 0.59
C SER A 39 -7.01 14.00 1.57
N ASP A 40 -7.12 12.67 1.55
CA ASP A 40 -7.96 11.91 2.48
C ASP A 40 -7.56 12.14 3.96
N TRP A 41 -6.34 12.63 4.18
CA TRP A 41 -5.72 12.92 5.47
C TRP A 41 -5.92 14.37 5.95
N ALA A 42 -6.74 15.17 5.27
CA ALA A 42 -6.92 16.60 5.59
C ALA A 42 -7.37 16.84 7.05
N HIS A 43 -8.13 15.90 7.63
CA HIS A 43 -8.58 15.96 9.03
C HIS A 43 -7.42 16.02 10.02
N LEU A 44 -6.28 15.39 9.74
CA LEU A 44 -5.08 15.43 10.60
C LEU A 44 -4.46 16.84 10.68
N ILE A 45 -4.64 17.67 9.65
CA ILE A 45 -4.24 19.09 9.69
C ILE A 45 -5.24 19.88 10.54
N GLU A 46 -6.54 19.60 10.40
CA GLU A 46 -7.60 20.28 11.16
C GLU A 46 -7.51 20.00 12.66
N GLU A 47 -7.09 18.77 13.02
CA GLU A 47 -6.84 18.33 14.39
C GLU A 47 -5.51 18.85 14.97
N GLY A 48 -4.62 19.37 14.12
CA GLY A 48 -3.34 19.95 14.52
C GLY A 48 -2.21 18.94 14.74
N GLU A 49 -2.39 17.69 14.29
CA GLU A 49 -1.38 16.63 14.35
C GLU A 49 -0.29 16.81 13.26
N TYR A 50 -0.66 17.41 12.12
CA TYR A 50 0.23 17.65 10.99
C TYR A 50 0.13 19.09 10.46
N ALA A 51 1.23 19.59 9.89
CA ALA A 51 1.21 20.79 9.05
C ALA A 51 0.99 20.41 7.57
N GLU A 52 0.39 21.33 6.81
CA GLU A 52 0.20 21.15 5.36
C GLU A 52 1.55 20.99 4.66
N GLY A 53 1.74 19.88 3.95
CA GLY A 53 2.96 19.52 3.24
C GLY A 53 3.89 18.56 3.99
N ASP A 54 3.58 18.23 5.25
CA ASP A 54 4.26 17.18 6.00
C ASP A 54 4.03 15.80 5.38
N TYR A 55 4.91 14.85 5.68
CA TYR A 55 4.75 13.45 5.25
C TYR A 55 3.98 12.66 6.31
N LEU A 56 2.98 11.91 5.87
CA LEU A 56 2.19 11.02 6.71
C LEU A 56 3.08 9.92 7.28
N SER A 57 2.92 9.60 8.57
CA SER A 57 3.65 8.51 9.21
C SER A 57 3.10 7.12 8.81
N ALA A 58 3.93 6.09 8.97
CA ALA A 58 3.50 4.70 8.82
C ALA A 58 2.37 4.33 9.79
N PHE A 59 2.38 4.86 11.02
CA PHE A 59 1.33 4.66 12.01
C PHE A 59 -0.02 5.13 11.48
N ASP A 60 -0.11 6.41 11.09
CA ASP A 60 -1.37 6.99 10.64
C ASP A 60 -1.87 6.28 9.38
N TYR A 61 -0.98 5.93 8.46
CA TYR A 61 -1.33 5.13 7.29
C TYR A 61 -1.93 3.76 7.66
N LEU A 62 -1.30 3.03 8.59
CA LEU A 62 -1.71 1.68 8.98
C LEU A 62 -2.96 1.64 9.86
N THR A 63 -3.37 2.75 10.46
CA THR A 63 -4.62 2.79 11.25
C THR A 63 -5.89 2.73 10.40
N ASP A 64 -5.81 3.12 9.12
CA ASP A 64 -6.95 3.13 8.19
C ASP A 64 -7.02 1.90 7.27
N VAL A 65 -6.11 0.92 7.45
CA VAL A 65 -6.08 -0.29 6.61
C VAL A 65 -7.12 -1.32 7.05
N LEU A 66 -7.51 -2.20 6.12
CA LEU A 66 -8.60 -3.14 6.33
C LEU A 66 -8.14 -4.43 7.01
N ASP A 67 -6.93 -4.92 6.70
CA ASP A 67 -6.41 -6.15 7.30
C ASP A 67 -4.87 -6.26 7.34
N ILE A 68 -4.44 -6.93 8.40
CA ILE A 68 -3.13 -7.31 8.94
C ILE A 68 -2.63 -8.75 8.73
N GLU A 69 -2.04 -9.16 7.60
CA GLU A 69 -1.52 -10.54 7.48
C GLU A 69 -0.01 -10.64 7.76
N TYR A 70 0.35 -11.16 8.94
CA TYR A 70 1.75 -11.37 9.32
C TYR A 70 2.32 -12.68 8.75
N ILE A 71 3.50 -12.59 8.15
CA ILE A 71 4.28 -13.76 7.76
C ILE A 71 5.38 -14.00 8.79
N THR A 72 5.40 -15.19 9.36
CA THR A 72 6.32 -15.57 10.43
C THR A 72 7.16 -16.78 10.08
N ASP A 73 8.26 -16.98 10.81
CA ASP A 73 9.00 -18.25 10.78
C ASP A 73 8.37 -19.31 11.71
N SER A 74 8.99 -20.49 11.77
CA SER A 74 8.51 -21.59 12.62
C SER A 74 8.56 -21.31 14.12
N LEU A 75 9.34 -20.32 14.56
CA LEU A 75 9.44 -19.86 15.94
C LEU A 75 8.52 -18.67 16.23
N LYS A 76 7.65 -18.31 15.28
CA LYS A 76 6.79 -17.12 15.34
C LYS A 76 7.57 -15.80 15.37
N GLY A 77 8.78 -15.76 14.82
CA GLY A 77 9.49 -14.51 14.57
C GLY A 77 8.91 -13.77 13.37
N TYR A 78 8.79 -12.44 13.47
CA TYR A 78 8.37 -11.58 12.37
C TYR A 78 9.29 -11.77 11.16
N LYS A 79 8.72 -11.92 9.96
CA LYS A 79 9.48 -11.96 8.70
C LYS A 79 9.07 -10.88 7.71
N SER A 80 7.78 -10.55 7.64
CA SER A 80 7.19 -9.48 6.83
C SER A 80 5.67 -9.47 7.07
N ALA A 81 4.94 -8.62 6.37
CA ALA A 81 3.48 -8.60 6.37
C ALA A 81 2.88 -8.31 4.99
N GLU A 82 1.62 -8.68 4.82
CA GLU A 82 0.76 -8.25 3.73
C GLU A 82 -0.38 -7.39 4.30
N VAL A 83 -0.66 -6.25 3.68
CA VAL A 83 -1.64 -5.27 4.18
C VAL A 83 -2.75 -5.06 3.15
N LEU A 84 -4.01 -5.29 3.55
CA LEU A 84 -5.17 -5.05 2.69
C LEU A 84 -5.61 -3.58 2.81
N VAL A 85 -5.57 -2.84 1.70
CA VAL A 85 -5.84 -1.39 1.69
C VAL A 85 -7.06 -0.98 0.85
N ALA A 86 -7.61 -1.89 0.05
CA ALA A 86 -8.85 -1.64 -0.68
C ALA A 86 -9.62 -2.93 -0.93
N PHE A 87 -10.95 -2.84 -0.81
CA PHE A 87 -11.89 -3.94 -1.04
C PHE A 87 -13.21 -3.39 -1.64
N GLY A 88 -13.98 -4.24 -2.35
CA GLY A 88 -15.28 -3.85 -2.92
C GLY A 88 -15.22 -3.21 -4.32
N GLY A 89 -14.04 -3.22 -4.93
CA GLY A 89 -13.77 -2.93 -6.34
C GLY A 89 -12.56 -3.75 -6.77
N PRO A 90 -11.39 -3.13 -7.04
CA PRO A 90 -10.14 -3.88 -6.97
C PRO A 90 -9.83 -4.24 -5.52
N ASN A 91 -9.48 -5.49 -5.27
CA ASN A 91 -8.93 -5.91 -3.98
C ASN A 91 -7.41 -5.69 -4.03
N ILE A 92 -6.88 -4.84 -3.15
CA ILE A 92 -5.48 -4.39 -3.23
C ILE A 92 -4.73 -4.72 -1.95
N TRP A 93 -3.63 -5.43 -2.12
CA TRP A 93 -2.71 -5.83 -1.08
C TRP A 93 -1.34 -5.21 -1.28
N ILE A 94 -0.73 -4.72 -0.20
CA ILE A 94 0.69 -4.35 -0.16
C ILE A 94 1.45 -5.57 0.36
N ASP A 95 2.37 -6.12 -0.43
CA ASP A 95 3.28 -7.19 -0.04
C ASP A 95 4.66 -6.59 0.26
N LEU A 96 4.99 -6.50 1.56
CA LEU A 96 6.25 -5.93 2.03
C LEU A 96 7.45 -6.84 1.79
N ARG A 97 7.23 -8.16 1.63
CA ARG A 97 8.30 -9.13 1.36
C ARG A 97 8.84 -8.95 -0.05
N ASN A 98 7.93 -8.86 -1.01
CA ASN A 98 8.27 -8.73 -2.43
C ASN A 98 8.33 -7.27 -2.90
N LYS A 99 7.99 -6.32 -2.02
CA LYS A 99 7.99 -4.87 -2.27
C LYS A 99 7.08 -4.47 -3.43
N GLU A 100 5.89 -5.05 -3.45
CA GLU A 100 4.91 -4.91 -4.52
C GLU A 100 3.49 -4.66 -4.00
N VAL A 101 2.71 -3.90 -4.77
CA VAL A 101 1.26 -3.77 -4.60
C VAL A 101 0.60 -4.72 -5.58
N ARG A 102 -0.18 -5.68 -5.07
CA ARG A 102 -0.93 -6.67 -5.85
C ARG A 102 -2.40 -6.31 -5.85
N GLY A 103 -2.97 -6.16 -7.03
CA GLY A 103 -4.39 -5.90 -7.23
C GLY A 103 -5.09 -7.06 -7.93
N PHE A 104 -6.35 -7.28 -7.57
CA PHE A 104 -7.20 -8.30 -8.15
C PHE A 104 -8.60 -7.75 -8.44
N TRP A 105 -9.12 -7.99 -9.65
CA TRP A 105 -10.51 -7.69 -10.00
C TRP A 105 -11.07 -8.81 -10.90
N GLY A 106 -11.91 -9.68 -10.34
CA GLY A 106 -12.40 -10.85 -11.08
C GLY A 106 -11.25 -11.77 -11.53
N CYS A 107 -11.03 -11.87 -12.84
CA CYS A 107 -9.92 -12.64 -13.42
C CYS A 107 -8.66 -11.79 -13.67
N ASP A 108 -8.77 -10.46 -13.61
CA ASP A 108 -7.67 -9.55 -13.86
C ASP A 108 -6.78 -9.41 -12.64
N ARG A 109 -5.48 -9.27 -12.91
CA ARG A 109 -4.44 -9.14 -11.90
C ARG A 109 -3.40 -8.15 -12.37
N TYR A 110 -2.89 -7.35 -11.46
CA TYR A 110 -1.80 -6.43 -11.73
C TYR A 110 -0.90 -6.29 -10.50
N THR A 111 0.39 -6.07 -10.76
CA THR A 111 1.41 -5.93 -9.73
C THR A 111 2.25 -4.70 -10.03
N ALA A 112 2.37 -3.80 -9.06
CA ALA A 112 3.20 -2.59 -9.14
C ALA A 112 4.31 -2.64 -8.08
N TYR A 113 5.57 -2.55 -8.50
CA TYR A 113 6.72 -2.57 -7.59
C TYR A 113 7.00 -1.19 -7.03
N PHE A 114 7.18 -1.04 -5.71
CA PHE A 114 7.56 0.25 -5.09
C PHE A 114 9.04 0.33 -4.70
N GLY A 115 9.72 -0.80 -4.47
CA GLY A 115 11.15 -0.84 -4.16
C GLY A 115 11.46 -0.52 -2.70
N ASP A 116 12.68 -0.04 -2.43
CA ASP A 116 13.20 0.18 -1.07
C ASP A 116 13.20 1.67 -0.69
N SER A 117 12.00 2.22 -0.47
CA SER A 117 11.81 3.62 -0.02
C SER A 117 11.89 3.75 1.49
N GLU A 118 12.01 4.98 1.97
CA GLU A 118 12.02 5.27 3.41
C GLU A 118 10.68 4.89 4.06
N PHE A 119 9.57 5.30 3.43
CA PHE A 119 8.24 4.99 3.94
C PHE A 119 7.95 3.47 3.97
N TYR A 120 8.49 2.69 3.02
CA TYR A 120 8.43 1.23 3.09
C TYR A 120 9.11 0.68 4.36
N ARG A 121 10.28 1.20 4.72
CA ARG A 121 11.01 0.76 5.92
C ARG A 121 10.24 1.13 7.17
N GLU A 122 9.70 2.34 7.24
CA GLU A 122 8.85 2.76 8.35
C GLU A 122 7.63 1.85 8.53
N LEU A 123 6.99 1.42 7.43
CA LEU A 123 5.88 0.46 7.47
C LEU A 123 6.32 -0.90 8.03
N ASP A 124 7.41 -1.47 7.51
CA ASP A 124 7.91 -2.80 7.92
C ASP A 124 8.38 -2.79 9.39
N GLU A 125 9.08 -1.74 9.81
CA GLU A 125 9.54 -1.53 11.19
C GLU A 125 8.35 -1.39 12.15
N TYR A 126 7.37 -0.54 11.82
CA TYR A 126 6.18 -0.37 12.66
C TYR A 126 5.40 -1.68 12.80
N LEU A 127 5.26 -2.45 11.72
CA LEU A 127 4.54 -3.74 11.76
C LEU A 127 5.30 -4.79 12.56
N GLU A 128 6.64 -4.81 12.50
CA GLU A 128 7.46 -5.66 13.37
C GLU A 128 7.28 -5.29 14.84
N GLU A 129 7.36 -4.00 15.19
CA GLU A 129 7.16 -3.51 16.55
C GLU A 129 5.77 -3.85 17.08
N TYR A 130 4.73 -3.61 16.27
CA TYR A 130 3.35 -3.94 16.62
C TYR A 130 3.18 -5.45 16.82
N PHE A 131 3.73 -6.27 15.92
CA PHE A 131 3.68 -7.73 16.03
C PHE A 131 4.34 -8.23 17.32
N ASN A 132 5.47 -7.64 17.72
CA ASN A 132 6.18 -8.02 18.95
C ASN A 132 5.42 -7.61 20.24
N CYS A 133 4.37 -6.80 20.11
CA CYS A 133 3.48 -6.43 21.22
C CYS A 133 2.21 -7.30 21.31
N LEU A 134 1.97 -8.21 20.35
CA LEU A 134 0.84 -9.16 20.34
C LEU A 134 1.08 -10.36 21.28
#